data_AF-A0A2G9T322-F1
#
_entry.id   AF-A0A2G9T322-F1
#
_cell.length_a   1.000
_cell.length_b   1.000
_cell.length_c   1.000
_cell.angle_alpha   90.00
_cell.angle_beta   90.00
_cell.angle_gamma   90.00
#
_symmetry.space_group_name_H-M   'P 1'
#
loop_
_entity.id
_entity.type
_entity.pdbx_description
1 polymer ?
#
loop_
_entity_poly.entity_id
_entity_poly.type
_entity_poly.pdbx_seq_one_letter_code
_entity_poly.pdbx_strand_id
1 'polypeptide(L)' 'MYGEYRFALAPNEQKAFKGFLDQAIVKVFKTYVWYEWPYYLPQCIGAYLIYDWAKKKNYQVGRKNPADYANDQ' A
#
# COMPACT_ATOMS: atom_id res chain seq x y z
N MET A 1 -37.76 -8.77 -0.82
CA MET A 1 -37.39 -10.19 -0.82
C MET A 1 -38.53 -10.96 -0.18
N TYR A 2 -39.19 -11.84 -0.93
CA TYR A 2 -40.17 -12.77 -0.37
C TYR A 2 -39.43 -14.08 0.01
N GLY A 3 -39.69 -14.62 1.20
CA GLY A 3 -39.16 -15.92 1.64
C GLY A 3 -37.86 -15.89 2.46
N GLU A 4 -37.34 -14.72 2.86
CA GLU A 4 -36.15 -14.65 3.72
C GLU A 4 -36.55 -14.58 5.20
N TYR A 5 -36.07 -15.52 6.01
CA TYR A 5 -36.23 -15.52 7.47
C TYR A 5 -34.89 -15.25 8.13
N ARG A 6 -34.85 -14.28 9.04
CA ARG A 6 -33.64 -13.90 9.78
C ARG A 6 -33.84 -14.19 11.26
N PHE A 7 -32.83 -14.83 11.85
CA PHE A 7 -32.80 -15.14 13.27
C PHE A 7 -31.75 -14.26 13.94
N ALA A 8 -32.10 -13.71 15.09
CA ALA A 8 -31.19 -12.93 15.93
C ALA A 8 -31.42 -13.31 17.39
N LEU A 9 -30.34 -13.32 18.17
CA LEU A 9 -30.39 -13.45 19.63
C LEU A 9 -30.54 -12.08 20.27
N ALA A 10 -31.15 -12.00 21.45
CA ALA A 10 -31.23 -10.75 22.19
C ALA A 10 -29.82 -10.25 22.57
N PRO A 11 -29.54 -8.93 22.57
CA PRO A 11 -28.17 -8.42 22.77
C PRO A 11 -27.53 -8.81 24.11
N ASN A 12 -28.33 -8.96 25.16
CA ASN A 12 -27.91 -9.41 26.49
C ASN A 12 -27.47 -10.88 26.53
N GLU A 13 -27.86 -11.70 25.55
CA GLU A 13 -27.47 -13.11 25.42
C GLU A 13 -26.22 -13.28 24.55
N GLN A 14 -25.77 -12.22 23.87
CA GLN A 14 -24.61 -12.24 23.00
C GLN A 14 -23.34 -11.82 23.73
N LYS A 15 -22.19 -12.34 23.28
CA LYS A 15 -20.86 -11.88 23.73
C LYS A 15 -20.37 -10.79 22.77
N ALA A 16 -20.22 -9.57 23.26
CA ALA A 16 -19.81 -8.41 22.45
C ALA A 16 -18.48 -8.61 21.69
N PHE A 17 -17.51 -9.29 22.30
CA PHE A 17 -16.17 -9.53 21.74
C PHE A 17 -15.96 -10.97 21.27
N LYS A 18 -17.03 -11.69 20.92
CA LYS A 18 -16.91 -13.07 20.43
C LYS A 18 -16.04 -13.10 19.16
N GLY A 19 -14.94 -13.84 19.21
CA GLY A 19 -14.02 -13.97 18.08
C GLY A 19 -13.19 -12.71 17.80
N PHE A 20 -12.96 -11.85 18.80
CA PHE A 20 -12.24 -10.59 18.63
C PHE A 20 -10.91 -10.74 17.89
N LEU A 21 -10.04 -11.68 18.26
CA LEU A 21 -8.75 -11.85 17.59
C LEU A 21 -8.90 -12.26 16.12
N ASP A 22 -9.83 -13.17 15.82
CA ASP A 22 -10.09 -13.61 14.46
C ASP A 22 -10.66 -12.47 13.60
N GLN A 23 -11.63 -11.71 14.13
CA GLN A 23 -12.29 -10.67 13.37
C GLN A 23 -11.52 -9.35 13.31
N ALA A 24 -10.93 -8.91 14.41
CA ALA A 24 -10.26 -7.62 14.49
C ALA A 24 -8.79 -7.67 14.03
N ILE A 25 -8.13 -8.84 14.13
CA ILE A 25 -6.72 -8.98 13.76
C ILE A 25 -6.58 -9.80 12.49
N VAL A 26 -7.01 -11.07 12.51
CA VAL A 26 -6.75 -12.00 11.39
C VAL A 26 -7.46 -11.53 10.12
N LYS A 27 -8.76 -11.24 10.22
CA LYS A 27 -9.55 -10.77 9.08
C LYS A 27 -9.06 -9.41 8.57
N VAL A 28 -8.78 -8.46 9.45
CA VAL A 28 -8.27 -7.13 9.08
C VAL A 28 -6.92 -7.25 8.36
N PHE A 29 -5.99 -8.03 8.91
CA PHE A 29 -4.71 -8.28 8.26
C PHE A 29 -4.89 -8.91 6.88
N LYS A 30 -5.72 -9.95 6.78
CA LYS A 30 -5.97 -10.62 5.49
C LYS A 30 -6.59 -9.66 4.47
N THR A 31 -7.52 -8.81 4.89
CA THR A 31 -8.12 -7.80 4.01
C THR A 31 -7.08 -6.80 3.52
N TYR A 32 -6.41 -6.09 4.41
CA TYR A 32 -5.54 -4.99 4.01
C TYR A 32 -4.20 -5.47 3.41
N VAL A 33 -3.60 -6.49 4.01
CA VAL A 33 -2.26 -6.94 3.61
C VAL A 33 -2.32 -7.96 2.49
N TRP A 34 -3.20 -8.96 2.59
CA TRP A 34 -3.20 -10.04 1.60
C TRP A 34 -4.01 -9.69 0.35
N TYR A 35 -5.18 -9.06 0.52
CA TYR A 35 -6.05 -8.74 -0.60
C TYR A 35 -5.77 -7.37 -1.19
N GLU A 36 -5.57 -6.33 -0.39
CA GLU A 36 -5.45 -4.96 -0.91
C GLU A 36 -4.03 -4.56 -1.33
N TRP A 37 -2.99 -4.89 -0.56
CA TRP A 37 -1.62 -4.47 -0.91
C TRP A 37 -1.15 -4.83 -2.32
N PRO A 38 -1.46 -5.99 -2.92
CA PRO A 38 -1.09 -6.27 -4.30
C PRO A 38 -1.63 -5.24 -5.31
N TYR A 39 -2.73 -4.57 -5.00
CA TYR A 39 -3.30 -3.52 -5.83
C TYR A 39 -2.73 -2.13 -5.55
N TYR A 40 -2.03 -1.91 -4.43
CA TYR A 40 -1.53 -0.59 -4.01
C TYR A 40 -0.01 -0.48 -4.03
N LEU A 41 0.69 -1.51 -3.57
CA LEU A 41 2.14 -1.51 -3.47
C LEU A 41 2.85 -1.36 -4.82
N PRO A 42 2.45 -2.04 -5.91
CA PRO A 42 3.20 -1.93 -7.16
C PRO A 42 3.28 -0.50 -7.70
N GLN A 43 2.18 0.25 -7.68
CA GLN A 43 2.22 1.65 -8.14
C GLN A 43 2.99 2.56 -7.17
N CYS A 44 2.90 2.34 -5.86
CA CYS A 44 3.65 3.13 -4.89
C CYS A 44 5.17 2.91 -5.04
N ILE A 45 5.58 1.65 -5.17
CA ILE A 45 6.97 1.28 -5.40
C ILE A 45 7.43 1.83 -6.75
N GLY A 46 6.64 1.64 -7.82
CA GLY A 46 6.97 2.16 -9.15
C GLY A 46 7.17 3.67 -9.15
N ALA A 47 6.27 4.42 -8.53
CA ALA A 47 6.38 5.87 -8.41
C ALA A 47 7.64 6.30 -7.65
N TYR A 48 7.96 5.60 -6.54
CA TYR A 48 9.16 5.90 -5.76
C TYR A 48 10.46 5.62 -6.55
N LEU A 49 10.51 4.52 -7.29
CA LEU A 49 11.68 4.18 -8.12
C LEU A 49 11.90 5.23 -9.22
N ILE A 50 10.83 5.68 -9.88
CA ILE A 50 10.91 6.75 -10.89
C ILE A 50 11.40 8.06 -10.24
N TYR A 51 10.85 8.42 -9.09
CA TYR A 51 11.25 9.61 -8.34
C TYR A 51 12.75 9.60 -7.99
N ASP A 52 13.24 8.49 -7.42
CA ASP A 52 14.63 8.36 -7.02
C ASP A 52 15.58 8.40 -8.22
N TRP A 53 15.23 7.70 -9.31
CA TRP A 53 15.99 7.75 -10.55
C TRP A 53 16.07 9.19 -11.11
N ALA A 54 14.93 9.89 -11.20
CA ALA A 54 14.87 11.24 -11.75
C ALA A 54 15.74 12.21 -10.92
N LYS A 55 15.68 12.10 -9.59
CA LYS A 55 16.49 12.92 -8.69
C LYS A 55 17.98 12.67 -8.87
N LYS A 56 18.41 11.40 -8.92
CA LYS A 56 19.80 11.01 -9.13
C LYS A 56 20.30 11.45 -10.51
N LYS A 57 19.49 11.26 -11.55
CA LYS A 57 19.84 11.64 -12.92
C LYS A 57 19.97 13.15 -13.06
N ASN A 58 19.04 13.91 -12.50
CA ASN A 58 19.09 15.38 -12.49
C ASN A 58 20.38 15.89 -11.82
N TYR A 59 20.75 15.29 -10.68
CA TYR A 59 22.02 15.62 -10.03
C TYR A 59 23.24 15.28 -10.89
N GLN A 60 23.24 14.13 -11.58
CA GLN A 60 24.35 13.74 -12.46
C GLN A 60 24.52 14.69 -13.65
N VAL A 61 23.42 15.03 -14.34
CA VAL A 61 23.48 15.91 -15.52
C VAL A 61 23.69 17.37 -15.16
N GLY A 62 23.31 17.78 -13.95
CA GLY A 62 23.59 19.12 -13.44
C GLY A 62 25.06 19.35 -13.08
N ARG A 63 25.89 18.28 -13.01
CA ARG A 63 27.33 18.41 -12.83
C ARG A 63 27.98 18.74 -14.18
N LYS A 64 28.89 19.70 -14.16
CA LYS A 64 29.75 20.03 -15.30
C LYS A 64 30.50 18.78 -15.77
N ASN A 65 30.52 18.54 -17.08
CA ASN A 65 31.31 17.46 -17.68
C ASN A 65 32.74 17.97 -17.96
N PRO A 66 33.78 17.39 -17.33
CA PRO A 66 35.16 17.82 -17.56
C PRO A 66 35.62 17.70 -19.02
N ALA A 67 35.04 16.76 -19.78
CA ALA A 67 35.38 16.58 -21.19
C ALA A 67 34.98 17.78 -22.07
N ASP A 68 33.98 18.57 -21.64
CA ASP A 68 33.53 19.75 -22.39
C ASP A 68 34.55 20.89 -22.35
N TYR A 69 35.47 20.88 -21.37
CA TYR A 69 36.53 21.89 -21.19
C TYR A 69 37.92 21.38 -21.59
N ALA A 70 38.03 20.17 -22.12
CA ALA A 70 39.32 19.55 -22.42
C ALA A 70 40.11 20.26 -23.53
N ASN A 71 39.42 21.00 -24.41
CA ASN A 71 39.99 21.76 -25.53
C ASN A 71 39.67 23.26 -25.47
N ASP A 72 39.24 23.76 -24.30
CA ASP A 72 39.01 25.19 -24.11
C ASP A 72 40.39 25.85 -23.93
N GLN A 73 40.76 26.76 -24.85
CA GLN A 73 42.04 27.48 -24.89
C GLN A 73 41.98 28.80 -24.10
#